data_AF-A0A4Y7ZLT3-F1
#
_entry.id   AF-A0A4Y7ZLT3-F1
#
_cell.length_a   1.000
_cell.length_b   1.000
_cell.length_c   1.000
_cell.angle_alpha   90.00
_cell.angle_beta   90.00
_cell.angle_gamma   90.00
#
_symmetry.space_group_name_H-M   'P 1'
#
loop_
_entity.id
_entity.type
_entity.pdbx_description
1 polymer ?
#
loop_
_entity_poly.entity_id
_entity_poly.type
_entity_poly.pdbx_seq_one_letter_code
_entity_poly.pdbx_strand_id
1 'polypeptide(L)'
;MNQQTAVSATEWKHMCFAGISKHSINEIDLNEEQIAGLLSMIDLSSVISSGTAIELQHLINEQGTTAWAAMYALVIANDKEALNLIANGKTRIHIPANFIRSVFGNHINWPAAILEKYDLTLGEYRPFAIPFLVHKSVTNIGALSQSLKAPDGSLEIFGVYEFLDTDPEGLLKEYAELATFIKEEREDAIQ
;
A
#
# COMPACT_ATOMS: atom_id res chain seq x y z
N MET A 1 -2.04 -37.78 1.88
CA MET A 1 -1.73 -36.36 2.09
C MET A 1 -2.82 -35.55 1.43
N ASN A 2 -3.65 -34.83 2.19
CA ASN A 2 -4.58 -33.87 1.61
C ASN A 2 -3.74 -32.72 1.05
N GLN A 3 -3.75 -32.53 -0.26
CA GLN A 3 -3.22 -31.32 -0.88
C GLN A 3 -4.16 -30.19 -0.51
N GLN A 4 -3.86 -29.47 0.56
CA GLN A 4 -4.56 -28.24 0.88
C GLN A 4 -4.12 -27.23 -0.17
N THR A 5 -4.99 -26.93 -1.12
CA THR A 5 -4.75 -25.92 -2.16
C THR A 5 -4.47 -24.58 -1.47
N ALA A 6 -3.36 -23.93 -1.83
CA ALA A 6 -3.06 -22.60 -1.29
C ALA A 6 -4.16 -21.62 -1.65
N VAL A 7 -4.45 -20.66 -0.76
CA VAL A 7 -5.45 -19.61 -0.98
C VAL A 7 -5.19 -18.87 -2.29
N SER A 8 -6.22 -18.72 -3.14
CA SER A 8 -6.14 -18.06 -4.45
C SER A 8 -5.81 -16.57 -4.33
N ALA A 9 -5.16 -16.01 -5.34
CA ALA A 9 -4.87 -14.57 -5.45
C ALA A 9 -6.14 -13.71 -5.36
N THR A 10 -7.27 -14.23 -5.84
CA THR A 10 -8.56 -13.54 -5.83
C THR A 10 -9.20 -13.43 -4.44
N GLU A 11 -8.67 -14.11 -3.42
CA GLU A 11 -9.20 -14.11 -2.06
C GLU A 11 -8.59 -13.01 -1.17
N TRP A 12 -7.83 -12.10 -1.76
CA TRP A 12 -7.14 -11.03 -1.06
C TRP A 12 -7.74 -9.67 -1.42
N LYS A 13 -7.80 -8.79 -0.42
CA LYS A 13 -8.06 -7.35 -0.58
C LYS A 13 -6.72 -6.66 -0.79
N HIS A 14 -6.67 -5.76 -1.76
CA HIS A 14 -5.50 -4.98 -2.11
C HIS A 14 -5.57 -3.65 -1.36
N MET A 15 -4.93 -3.54 -0.20
CA MET A 15 -5.03 -2.37 0.66
C MET A 15 -3.74 -1.54 0.63
N CYS A 16 -3.81 -0.24 0.90
CA CYS A 16 -2.62 0.56 1.15
C CYS A 16 -2.83 1.62 2.22
N PHE A 17 -1.77 1.94 2.94
CA PHE A 17 -1.69 3.21 3.66
C PHE A 17 -1.38 4.33 2.68
N ALA A 18 -2.15 5.41 2.74
CA ALA A 18 -1.94 6.61 1.94
C ALA A 18 -1.22 7.68 2.75
N GLY A 19 -0.14 8.20 2.18
CA GLY A 19 0.64 9.25 2.82
C GLY A 19 1.28 10.22 1.84
N ILE A 20 1.94 11.21 2.42
CA ILE A 20 2.73 12.21 1.71
C ILE A 20 4.12 12.27 2.33
N SER A 21 5.15 12.57 1.53
CA SER A 21 6.49 12.80 2.05
C SER A 21 7.26 13.87 1.30
N LYS A 22 8.07 14.64 2.04
CA LYS A 22 9.12 15.51 1.50
C LYS A 22 10.35 14.75 1.00
N HIS A 23 10.58 13.54 1.51
CA HIS A 23 11.72 12.71 1.11
C HIS A 23 11.47 12.00 -0.21
N SER A 24 12.55 11.46 -0.78
CA SER A 24 12.41 10.53 -1.89
C SER A 24 11.59 9.33 -1.45
N ILE A 25 10.54 8.96 -2.19
CA ILE A 25 9.70 7.82 -1.84
C ILE A 25 10.51 6.52 -1.74
N ASN A 26 11.60 6.43 -2.52
CA ASN A 26 12.54 5.31 -2.49
C ASN A 26 13.34 5.19 -1.17
N GLU A 27 13.32 6.20 -0.31
CA GLU A 27 13.98 6.20 1.01
C GLU A 27 13.02 5.77 2.13
N ILE A 28 11.72 5.67 1.84
CA ILE A 28 10.70 5.29 2.82
C ILE A 28 10.57 3.76 2.83
N ASP A 29 11.12 3.17 3.88
CA ASP A 29 11.18 1.73 4.09
C ASP A 29 10.90 1.40 5.55
N LEU A 30 9.66 1.03 5.85
CA LEU A 30 9.27 0.66 7.20
C LEU A 30 9.75 -0.76 7.48
N ASN A 31 10.58 -0.92 8.50
CA ASN A 31 10.99 -2.24 8.98
C ASN A 31 9.79 -3.02 9.55
N GLU A 32 9.99 -4.30 9.84
CA GLU A 32 8.92 -5.18 10.34
C GLU A 32 8.20 -4.63 11.58
N GLU A 33 8.93 -4.04 12.53
CA GLU A 33 8.34 -3.50 13.76
C GLU A 33 7.48 -2.26 13.49
N GLN A 34 7.95 -1.38 12.60
CA GLN A 34 7.23 -0.17 12.21
C GLN A 34 5.94 -0.51 11.45
N ILE A 35 6.00 -1.41 10.47
CA ILE A 35 4.81 -1.82 9.72
C ILE A 35 3.84 -2.59 10.63
N ALA A 36 4.34 -3.41 11.55
CA ALA A 36 3.53 -4.09 12.55
C ALA A 36 2.76 -3.10 13.44
N GLY A 37 3.44 -2.04 13.90
CA GLY A 37 2.80 -0.96 14.65
C GLY A 37 1.70 -0.29 13.84
N LEU A 38 1.99 0.07 12.59
CA LEU A 38 1.02 0.72 11.70
C LEU A 38 -0.21 -0.15 11.43
N LEU A 39 -0.03 -1.45 11.19
CA LEU A 39 -1.13 -2.40 10.99
C LEU A 39 -1.96 -2.61 12.27
N SER A 40 -1.33 -2.61 13.43
CA SER A 40 -2.05 -2.76 14.71
C SER A 40 -2.99 -1.60 15.01
N MET A 41 -2.70 -0.40 14.48
CA MET A 41 -3.56 0.77 14.63
C MET A 41 -4.88 0.67 13.85
N ILE A 42 -4.96 -0.25 12.89
CA ILE A 42 -6.17 -0.54 12.11
C ILE A 42 -6.69 -1.96 12.39
N ASP A 43 -6.37 -2.49 13.57
CA ASP A 43 -6.79 -3.80 14.07
C ASP A 43 -6.39 -4.99 13.17
N LEU A 44 -5.26 -4.87 12.45
CA LEU A 44 -4.74 -5.93 11.59
C LEU A 44 -3.50 -6.60 12.20
N SER A 45 -3.58 -7.93 12.32
CA SER A 45 -2.48 -8.77 12.84
C SER A 45 -1.97 -9.80 11.83
N SER A 46 -2.73 -10.08 10.77
CA SER A 46 -2.47 -11.16 9.82
C SER A 46 -2.57 -10.65 8.38
N VAL A 47 -1.41 -10.26 7.83
CA VAL A 47 -1.30 -9.61 6.51
C VAL A 47 -0.01 -10.01 5.80
N ILE A 48 0.10 -9.65 4.52
CA ILE A 48 1.36 -9.62 3.78
C ILE A 48 1.69 -8.15 3.49
N SER A 49 2.87 -7.67 3.87
CA SER A 49 3.31 -6.31 3.54
C SER A 49 4.82 -6.25 3.37
N SER A 50 5.33 -5.25 2.63
CA SER A 50 6.77 -4.98 2.56
C SER A 50 7.21 -3.72 3.31
N GLY A 51 6.27 -2.92 3.83
CA GLY A 51 6.59 -1.60 4.41
C GLY A 51 7.17 -0.58 3.42
N THR A 52 7.25 -0.92 2.13
CA THR A 52 7.84 -0.07 1.08
C THR A 52 6.83 0.93 0.57
N ALA A 53 7.20 2.21 0.53
CA ALA A 53 6.39 3.21 -0.15
C ALA A 53 6.59 3.15 -1.67
N ILE A 54 5.51 3.36 -2.42
CA ILE A 54 5.50 3.38 -3.89
C ILE A 54 4.76 4.64 -4.33
N GLU A 55 5.32 5.37 -5.29
CA GLU A 55 4.61 6.48 -5.93
C GLU A 55 3.37 5.95 -6.67
N LEU A 56 2.26 6.68 -6.61
CA LEU A 56 0.98 6.22 -7.19
C LEU A 56 1.08 5.89 -8.68
N GLN A 57 1.83 6.71 -9.41
CA GLN A 57 2.09 6.53 -10.84
C GLN A 57 2.89 5.25 -11.16
N HIS A 58 3.53 4.63 -10.15
CA HIS A 58 4.28 3.40 -10.31
C HIS A 58 3.62 2.20 -9.63
N LEU A 59 2.39 2.29 -9.12
CA LEU A 59 1.70 1.14 -8.49
C LEU A 59 1.47 -0.05 -9.42
N ILE A 60 1.51 0.20 -10.73
CA ILE A 60 1.49 -0.80 -11.79
C ILE A 60 2.84 -0.72 -12.49
N ASN A 61 3.60 -1.82 -12.49
CA ASN A 61 4.91 -1.88 -13.13
C ASN A 61 4.80 -2.06 -14.65
N GLU A 62 5.93 -2.04 -15.37
CA GLU A 62 6.00 -2.16 -16.84
C GLU A 62 5.33 -3.42 -17.43
N GLN A 63 5.23 -4.51 -16.67
CA GLN A 63 4.54 -5.75 -17.08
C GLN A 63 3.03 -5.74 -16.80
N GLY A 64 2.48 -4.64 -16.27
CA GLY A 64 1.08 -4.56 -15.86
C GLY A 64 0.81 -5.28 -14.53
N THR A 65 1.85 -5.62 -13.77
CA THR A 65 1.73 -6.26 -12.45
C THR A 65 1.58 -5.18 -11.39
N THR A 66 0.65 -5.37 -10.45
CA THR A 66 0.47 -4.47 -9.31
C THR A 66 1.37 -4.87 -8.13
N ALA A 67 1.65 -3.93 -7.23
CA ALA A 67 2.44 -4.21 -6.03
C ALA A 67 1.86 -5.36 -5.19
N TRP A 68 0.53 -5.43 -5.10
CA TRP A 68 -0.21 -6.50 -4.44
C TRP A 68 -0.02 -7.86 -5.10
N ALA A 69 -0.15 -7.93 -6.42
CA ALA A 69 0.09 -9.16 -7.17
C ALA A 69 1.54 -9.65 -7.02
N ALA A 70 2.50 -8.73 -7.02
CA ALA A 70 3.90 -9.05 -6.79
C ALA A 70 4.14 -9.62 -5.39
N MET A 71 3.56 -9.01 -4.34
CA MET A 71 3.66 -9.53 -2.97
C MET A 71 3.07 -10.94 -2.85
N TYR A 72 1.88 -11.18 -3.42
CA TYR A 72 1.28 -12.52 -3.43
C TYR A 72 2.18 -13.54 -4.14
N ALA A 73 2.71 -13.18 -5.32
CA ALA A 73 3.58 -14.02 -6.12
C ALA A 73 4.89 -14.38 -5.39
N LEU A 74 5.45 -13.43 -4.62
CA LEU A 74 6.63 -13.69 -3.80
C LEU A 74 6.33 -14.69 -2.68
N VAL A 75 5.20 -14.56 -1.98
CA VAL A 75 4.83 -15.52 -0.92
C VAL A 75 4.59 -16.90 -1.50
N ILE A 76 3.82 -17.03 -2.59
CA ILE A 76 3.53 -18.35 -3.17
C ILE A 76 4.78 -19.06 -3.70
N ALA A 77 5.76 -18.31 -4.22
CA ALA A 77 7.00 -18.85 -4.74
C ALA A 77 7.95 -19.33 -3.62
N ASN A 78 7.92 -18.68 -2.45
CA ASN A 78 8.81 -19.01 -1.32
C ASN A 78 8.18 -19.99 -0.34
N ASP A 79 6.94 -19.74 0.09
CA ASP A 79 6.20 -20.57 1.03
C ASP A 79 4.68 -20.45 0.81
N LYS A 80 4.16 -21.29 -0.09
CA LYS A 80 2.73 -21.34 -0.39
C LYS A 80 1.85 -21.69 0.81
N GLU A 81 2.36 -22.41 1.82
CA GLU A 81 1.57 -22.82 2.98
C GLU A 81 1.32 -21.63 3.91
N ALA A 82 2.23 -20.66 3.91
CA ALA A 82 2.08 -19.44 4.68
C ALA A 82 0.83 -18.62 4.28
N LEU A 83 0.39 -18.68 3.02
CA LEU A 83 -0.88 -18.07 2.58
C LEU A 83 -2.08 -18.61 3.38
N ASN A 84 -2.11 -19.91 3.66
CA ASN A 84 -3.17 -20.51 4.47
C ASN A 84 -3.06 -20.07 5.93
N LEU A 85 -1.86 -19.91 6.47
CA LEU A 85 -1.65 -19.44 7.84
C LEU A 85 -2.13 -17.98 8.01
N ILE A 86 -1.80 -17.12 7.05
CA ILE A 86 -2.23 -15.72 7.04
C ILE A 86 -3.75 -15.62 6.87
N ALA A 87 -4.34 -16.39 5.94
CA ALA A 87 -5.80 -16.39 5.74
C ALA A 87 -6.58 -16.84 7.00
N ASN A 88 -5.97 -17.71 7.81
CA ASN A 88 -6.53 -18.17 9.09
C ASN A 88 -6.21 -17.25 10.28
N GLY A 89 -5.63 -16.07 10.05
CA GLY A 89 -5.34 -15.11 11.11
C GLY A 89 -4.14 -15.47 12.01
N LYS A 90 -3.28 -16.41 11.59
CA LYS A 90 -2.25 -17.00 12.47
C LYS A 90 -0.90 -16.32 12.40
N THR A 91 -0.59 -15.65 11.29
CA THR A 91 0.72 -15.04 11.07
C THR A 91 0.63 -13.86 10.13
N ARG A 92 1.64 -13.00 10.18
CA ARG A 92 1.93 -12.02 9.14
C ARG A 92 3.21 -12.40 8.38
N ILE A 93 3.39 -11.82 7.21
CA ILE A 93 4.65 -11.88 6.47
C ILE A 93 5.10 -10.45 6.19
N HIS A 94 6.35 -10.17 6.54
CA HIS A 94 7.07 -8.99 6.06
C HIS A 94 7.99 -9.39 4.90
N ILE A 95 7.72 -8.84 3.71
CA ILE A 95 8.54 -9.04 2.52
C ILE A 95 9.69 -8.02 2.54
N PRO A 96 10.95 -8.43 2.36
CA PRO A 96 12.05 -7.48 2.28
C PRO A 96 11.83 -6.45 1.15
N ALA A 97 11.98 -5.17 1.47
CA ALA A 97 11.59 -4.06 0.60
C ALA A 97 12.33 -4.02 -0.74
N ASN A 98 13.54 -4.54 -0.82
CA ASN A 98 14.32 -4.61 -2.07
C ASN A 98 13.62 -5.43 -3.16
N PHE A 99 12.80 -6.43 -2.80
CA PHE A 99 12.02 -7.21 -3.76
C PHE A 99 10.91 -6.41 -4.42
N ILE A 100 10.34 -5.43 -3.72
CA ILE A 100 9.27 -4.58 -4.25
C ILE A 100 9.88 -3.35 -4.94
N ARG A 101 10.83 -2.66 -4.30
CA ARG A 101 11.41 -1.41 -4.82
C ARG A 101 12.03 -1.57 -6.21
N SER A 102 12.72 -2.68 -6.46
CA SER A 102 13.38 -2.95 -7.76
C SER A 102 12.40 -3.07 -8.93
N VAL A 103 11.13 -3.34 -8.65
CA VAL A 103 10.10 -3.62 -9.66
C VAL A 103 9.21 -2.41 -9.94
N PHE A 104 9.00 -1.54 -8.95
CA PHE A 104 8.02 -0.44 -9.01
C PHE A 104 8.66 0.96 -8.96
N GLY A 105 9.95 1.10 -9.28
CA GLY A 105 10.66 2.38 -9.16
C GLY A 105 10.86 3.19 -10.45
N ASN A 106 10.70 2.57 -11.63
CA ASN A 106 11.30 3.10 -12.86
C ASN A 106 10.34 3.29 -14.04
N HIS A 107 9.09 2.82 -13.96
CA HIS A 107 8.16 2.81 -15.09
C HIS A 107 6.74 3.18 -14.66
N ILE A 108 6.11 4.08 -15.43
CA ILE A 108 4.72 4.47 -15.29
C ILE A 108 3.90 3.68 -16.30
N ASN A 109 3.00 2.83 -15.80
CA ASN A 109 2.13 2.01 -16.65
C ASN A 109 0.66 2.42 -16.65
N TRP A 110 0.32 3.52 -15.96
CA TRP A 110 -0.97 4.16 -16.15
C TRP A 110 -1.06 4.79 -17.53
N PRO A 111 -2.21 4.69 -18.22
CA PRO A 111 -2.50 5.56 -19.35
C PRO A 111 -2.32 7.03 -18.96
N ALA A 112 -1.55 7.80 -19.74
CA ALA A 112 -1.26 9.21 -19.43
C ALA A 112 -2.55 10.03 -19.23
N ALA A 113 -3.55 9.79 -20.08
CA ALA A 113 -4.87 10.43 -19.99
C ALA A 113 -5.64 10.12 -18.71
N ILE A 114 -5.26 9.09 -17.93
CA ILE A 114 -5.83 8.84 -16.60
C ILE A 114 -5.10 9.68 -15.56
N LEU A 115 -3.76 9.68 -15.56
CA LEU A 115 -2.97 10.47 -14.61
C LEU A 115 -3.26 11.96 -14.72
N GLU A 116 -3.43 12.47 -15.95
CA GLU A 116 -3.72 13.88 -16.21
C GLU A 116 -5.09 14.35 -15.67
N LYS A 117 -6.03 13.43 -15.37
CA LYS A 117 -7.34 13.79 -14.80
C LYS A 117 -7.24 14.20 -13.33
N TYR A 118 -6.20 13.75 -12.63
CA TYR A 118 -6.13 13.80 -11.18
C TYR A 118 -4.92 14.66 -10.76
N ASP A 119 -5.19 15.84 -10.21
CA ASP A 119 -4.15 16.69 -9.65
C ASP A 119 -3.69 16.15 -8.29
N LEU A 120 -2.55 15.48 -8.30
CA LEU A 120 -1.89 14.91 -7.12
C LEU A 120 -0.79 15.82 -6.55
N THR A 121 -0.62 17.03 -7.07
CA THR A 121 0.46 17.93 -6.66
C THR A 121 0.28 18.40 -5.22
N LEU A 122 1.34 18.43 -4.40
CA LEU A 122 1.30 18.91 -3.02
C LEU A 122 2.55 19.74 -2.68
N GLY A 123 2.91 20.67 -3.56
CA GLY A 123 4.15 21.46 -3.42
C GLY A 123 5.38 20.55 -3.49
N GLU A 124 6.21 20.57 -2.45
CA GLU A 124 7.40 19.70 -2.34
C GLU A 124 7.06 18.27 -1.86
N TYR A 125 5.83 18.04 -1.40
CA TYR A 125 5.41 16.72 -0.92
C TYR A 125 4.95 15.82 -2.06
N ARG A 126 5.33 14.55 -1.95
CA ARG A 126 5.01 13.48 -2.90
C ARG A 126 4.01 12.51 -2.27
N PRO A 127 2.83 12.29 -2.89
CA PRO A 127 1.92 11.23 -2.49
C PRO A 127 2.54 9.85 -2.70
N PHE A 128 2.31 8.94 -1.75
CA PHE A 128 2.75 7.55 -1.85
C PHE A 128 1.72 6.60 -1.25
N ALA A 129 1.83 5.32 -1.65
CA ALA A 129 1.10 4.20 -1.09
C ALA A 129 2.08 3.20 -0.46
N ILE A 130 1.76 2.69 0.74
CA ILE A 130 2.43 1.51 1.32
C ILE A 130 1.46 0.32 1.19
N PRO A 131 1.68 -0.60 0.24
CA PRO A 131 0.74 -1.67 -0.05
C PRO A 131 0.83 -2.81 0.97
N PHE A 132 -0.32 -3.45 1.20
CA PHE A 132 -0.44 -4.69 1.97
C PHE A 132 -1.64 -5.52 1.49
N LEU A 133 -1.58 -6.83 1.71
CA LEU A 133 -2.66 -7.78 1.41
C LEU A 133 -3.35 -8.22 2.69
N VAL A 134 -4.68 -8.26 2.65
CA VAL A 134 -5.52 -8.80 3.71
C VAL A 134 -6.45 -9.85 3.11
N HIS A 135 -6.64 -10.98 3.79
CA HIS A 135 -7.58 -11.98 3.30
C HIS A 135 -9.04 -11.47 3.38
N LYS A 136 -9.88 -11.80 2.38
CA LYS A 136 -11.27 -11.32 2.28
C LYS A 136 -12.17 -11.71 3.45
N SER A 137 -11.82 -12.75 4.21
CA SER A 137 -12.54 -13.12 5.45
C SER A 137 -12.44 -12.04 6.53
N VAL A 138 -11.46 -11.14 6.47
CA VAL A 138 -11.37 -9.99 7.36
C VAL A 138 -12.38 -8.94 6.91
N THR A 139 -13.50 -8.86 7.62
CA THR A 139 -14.60 -7.93 7.29
C THR A 139 -14.41 -6.55 7.89
N ASN A 140 -13.73 -6.45 9.03
CA ASN A 140 -13.51 -5.21 9.74
C ASN A 140 -12.04 -4.83 9.66
N ILE A 141 -11.75 -3.79 8.88
CA ILE A 141 -10.44 -3.12 8.88
C ILE A 141 -10.70 -1.78 9.55
N GLY A 142 -9.96 -1.50 10.62
CA GLY A 142 -10.06 -0.22 11.32
C GLY A 142 -9.66 0.95 10.42
N ALA A 143 -10.01 2.15 10.84
CA ALA A 143 -9.49 3.38 10.26
C ALA A 143 -8.46 3.99 11.20
N LEU A 144 -7.55 4.80 10.66
CA LEU A 144 -6.72 5.65 11.49
C LEU A 144 -7.63 6.70 12.15
N SER A 145 -7.59 6.80 13.47
CA SER A 145 -8.37 7.80 14.22
C SER A 145 -7.84 9.23 14.03
N GLN A 146 -6.59 9.35 13.61
CA GLN A 146 -5.90 10.59 13.24
C GLN A 146 -4.76 10.24 12.28
N SER A 147 -4.28 11.23 11.52
CA SER A 147 -3.08 11.03 10.70
C SER A 147 -1.85 10.76 11.55
N LEU A 148 -0.90 10.01 11.00
CA LEU A 148 0.34 9.62 11.66
C LEU A 148 1.50 10.38 11.03
N LYS A 149 2.12 11.25 11.81
CA LYS A 149 3.20 12.13 11.36
C LYS A 149 4.54 11.68 11.91
N ALA A 150 5.57 11.68 11.07
CA ALA A 150 6.95 11.52 11.51
C ALA A 150 7.35 12.69 12.43
N PRO A 151 8.22 12.48 13.44
CA PRO A 151 8.59 13.53 14.40
C PRO A 151 9.17 14.80 13.76
N ASP A 152 9.80 14.67 12.59
CA ASP A 152 10.40 15.76 11.82
C ASP A 152 9.42 16.41 10.82
N GLY A 153 8.18 15.93 10.75
CA GLY A 153 7.15 16.42 9.82
C GLY A 153 7.41 16.10 8.34
N SER A 154 8.40 15.27 8.04
CA SER A 154 8.79 14.93 6.66
C SER A 154 7.84 13.95 5.99
N LEU A 155 7.00 13.26 6.77
CA LEU A 155 6.09 12.21 6.32
C LEU A 155 4.81 12.22 7.16
N GLU A 156 3.67 12.06 6.50
CA GLU A 156 2.37 11.90 7.17
C GLU A 156 1.53 10.84 6.44
N ILE A 157 0.94 9.90 7.19
CA ILE A 157 -0.02 8.89 6.70
C ILE A 157 -1.42 9.30 7.14
N PHE A 158 -2.35 9.42 6.20
CA PHE A 158 -3.70 9.96 6.44
C PHE A 158 -4.76 8.89 6.62
N GLY A 159 -4.59 7.73 5.99
CA GLY A 159 -5.64 6.72 5.99
C GLY A 159 -5.27 5.43 5.29
N VAL A 160 -6.28 4.58 5.16
CA VAL A 160 -6.21 3.29 4.48
C VAL A 160 -7.20 3.29 3.33
N TYR A 161 -6.75 2.84 2.17
CA TYR A 161 -7.54 2.79 0.95
C TYR A 161 -7.45 1.41 0.31
N GLU A 162 -8.46 1.04 -0.47
CA GLU A 162 -8.50 -0.21 -1.23
C GLU A 162 -8.27 0.07 -2.71
N PHE A 163 -7.38 -0.71 -3.33
CA PHE A 163 -7.23 -0.81 -4.77
C PHE A 163 -8.19 -1.89 -5.28
N LEU A 164 -9.06 -1.53 -6.21
CA LEU A 164 -9.97 -2.48 -6.84
C LEU A 164 -9.48 -2.81 -8.24
N ASP A 165 -9.17 -4.08 -8.52
CA ASP A 165 -8.74 -4.51 -9.86
C ASP A 165 -9.81 -4.21 -10.93
N THR A 166 -11.08 -4.12 -10.52
CA THR A 166 -12.22 -3.75 -11.38
C THR A 166 -12.40 -2.25 -11.58
N ASP A 167 -11.78 -1.43 -10.72
CA ASP A 167 -11.80 0.04 -10.78
C ASP A 167 -10.45 0.61 -10.33
N PRO A 168 -9.39 0.46 -11.14
CA PRO A 168 -8.05 0.90 -10.75
C PRO A 168 -7.96 2.44 -10.68
N GLU A 169 -8.75 3.18 -11.46
CA GLU A 169 -8.81 4.65 -11.41
C GLU A 169 -9.37 5.17 -10.08
N GLY A 170 -10.23 4.39 -9.41
CA GLY A 170 -10.82 4.73 -8.12
C GLY A 170 -9.78 5.12 -7.08
N LEU A 171 -8.64 4.41 -7.01
CA LEU A 171 -7.58 4.76 -6.06
C LEU A 171 -6.95 6.13 -6.37
N LEU A 172 -6.70 6.44 -7.65
CA LEU A 172 -6.15 7.75 -8.03
C LEU A 172 -7.12 8.88 -7.66
N LYS A 173 -8.43 8.65 -7.83
CA LYS A 173 -9.47 9.59 -7.41
C LYS A 173 -9.44 9.85 -5.91
N GLU A 174 -9.38 8.80 -5.09
CA GLU A 174 -9.29 8.92 -3.63
C GLU A 174 -8.05 9.73 -3.20
N TYR A 175 -6.90 9.53 -3.85
CA TYR A 175 -5.71 10.34 -3.56
C TYR A 175 -5.81 11.78 -4.03
N ALA A 176 -6.52 12.06 -5.13
CA ALA A 176 -6.77 13.43 -5.58
C ALA A 176 -7.71 14.18 -4.62
N GLU A 177 -8.72 13.49 -4.09
CA GLU A 177 -9.60 14.01 -3.04
C GLU A 177 -8.80 14.29 -1.75
N LEU A 178 -7.92 13.36 -1.37
CA LEU A 178 -7.00 13.57 -0.24
C LEU A 178 -6.07 14.77 -0.49
N ALA A 179 -5.49 14.91 -1.68
CA ALA A 179 -4.62 16.03 -2.01
C ALA A 179 -5.37 17.37 -1.95
N THR A 180 -6.61 17.40 -2.43
CA THR A 180 -7.50 18.58 -2.34
C THR A 180 -7.78 18.92 -0.88
N PHE A 181 -8.19 17.94 -0.08
CA PHE A 181 -8.39 18.10 1.36
C PHE A 181 -7.14 18.66 2.06
N ILE A 182 -5.94 18.15 1.72
CA ILE A 182 -4.70 18.65 2.33
C ILE A 182 -4.45 20.12 1.97
N LYS A 183 -4.64 20.50 0.71
CA LYS A 183 -4.47 21.89 0.25
C LYS A 183 -5.46 22.85 0.91
N GLU A 184 -6.70 22.43 1.12
CA GLU A 184 -7.78 23.31 1.59
C GLU A 184 -7.89 23.36 3.12
N GLU A 185 -7.67 22.24 3.79
CA GLU A 185 -8.00 22.06 5.22
C GLU A 185 -6.80 21.70 6.11
N ARG A 186 -5.68 21.27 5.52
CA ARG A 186 -4.48 20.83 6.25
C ARG A 186 -3.20 21.40 5.65
N GLU A 187 -3.18 22.72 5.38
CA GLU A 187 -1.98 23.40 4.91
C GLU A 187 -0.77 23.18 5.84
N ASP A 188 -1.00 22.94 7.14
CA ASP A 188 0.01 22.57 8.14
C ASP A 188 0.78 21.28 7.82
N ALA A 189 0.19 20.38 7.01
CA ALA A 189 0.81 19.15 6.57
C ALA A 189 1.81 19.37 5.43
N ILE A 190 1.74 20.52 4.73
CA ILE A 190 2.56 20.85 3.57
C ILE A 190 3.48 22.08 3.75
N GLN A 191 3.74 22.48 5.00
CA GLN A 191 4.68 23.56 5.38
C GLN A 191 6.10 23.04 5.58
#